data_AF-A0A962RP79-F1
#
_entry.id   AF-A0A962RP79-F1
#
_cell.length_a   1.000
_cell.length_b   1.000
_cell.length_c   1.000
_cell.angle_alpha   90.00
_cell.angle_beta   90.00
_cell.angle_gamma   90.00
#
_symmetry.space_group_name_H-M   'P 1'
#
loop_
_entity.id
_entity.type
_entity.pdbx_description
1 polymer ?
#
loop_
_entity_poly.entity_id
_entity_poly.type
_entity_poly.pdbx_seq_one_letter_code
_entity_poly.pdbx_strand_id
1 'polypeptide(L)' 'MIEFREGGDSELIRKLPGLTRYPDVTLKRGLSTDLTLWTWRHEVVTGTLMRSTVTIGLARRDGPVTSRWELFNA' A
#
# COMPACT_ATOMS: atom_id res chain seq x y z
N MET A 1 -17.32 -4.28 2.64
CA MET A 1 -18.30 -4.23 3.74
C MET A 1 -19.39 -5.20 3.37
N ILE A 2 -19.72 -6.14 4.26
CA ILE A 2 -20.72 -7.18 3.97
C ILE A 2 -21.88 -6.96 4.93
N GLU A 3 -23.09 -6.83 4.40
CA GLU A 3 -24.31 -6.65 5.19
C GLU A 3 -24.91 -8.03 5.46
N PHE A 4 -25.07 -8.36 6.74
CA PHE A 4 -25.62 -9.63 7.18
C PHE A 4 -26.95 -9.40 7.91
N ARG A 5 -28.00 -10.13 7.51
CA ARG A 5 -29.31 -10.14 8.19
C ARG A 5 -29.53 -11.54 8.74
N GLU A 6 -29.70 -11.64 10.05
CA GLU A 6 -29.92 -12.90 10.75
C GLU A 6 -31.44 -13.17 10.85
N GLY A 7 -31.87 -14.40 10.63
CA GLY A 7 -33.28 -14.76 10.34
C GLY A 7 -34.30 -14.61 11.48
N GLY A 8 -33.96 -13.91 12.57
CA GLY A 8 -34.84 -13.70 13.73
C GLY A 8 -35.08 -12.24 14.11
N ASP A 9 -34.31 -11.28 13.55
CA ASP A 9 -34.36 -9.87 13.96
C ASP A 9 -34.32 -8.97 12.72
N SER A 10 -35.51 -8.57 12.25
CA SER A 10 -35.70 -7.90 10.97
C SER A 10 -35.28 -6.41 10.96
N GLU A 11 -34.86 -5.85 12.10
CA GLU A 11 -34.57 -4.42 12.25
C GLU A 11 -33.08 -4.08 12.39
N LEU A 12 -32.20 -5.04 12.72
CA LEU A 12 -30.79 -4.77 12.98
C LEU A 12 -29.88 -5.29 11.85
N ILE A 13 -29.57 -4.43 10.87
CA ILE A 13 -28.55 -4.71 9.85
C ILE A 13 -27.15 -4.62 10.49
N ARG A 14 -26.45 -5.75 10.59
CA ARG A 14 -25.07 -5.77 11.07
C ARG A 14 -24.11 -5.58 9.89
N LYS A 15 -23.19 -4.64 10.08
CA LYS A 15 -22.16 -4.28 9.12
C LYS A 15 -20.86 -5.01 9.49
N LEU A 16 -20.56 -6.08 8.77
CA LEU A 16 -19.33 -6.84 8.98
C LEU A 16 -18.18 -6.23 8.15
N PRO A 17 -16.98 -6.05 8.75
CA PRO A 17 -15.80 -5.67 7.99
C PRO A 17 -15.52 -6.76 6.94
N GLY A 18 -15.50 -6.35 5.67
CA GLY A 18 -15.16 -7.25 4.57
C GLY A 18 -13.66 -7.33 4.35
N LEU A 19 -13.25 -8.01 3.27
CA LEU A 19 -11.85 -8.04 2.83
C LEU A 19 -11.27 -6.63 2.70
N THR A 20 -10.12 -6.41 3.34
CA THR A 20 -9.34 -5.17 3.20
C THR A 20 -8.75 -5.11 1.80
N ARG A 21 -9.12 -4.07 1.05
CA ARG A 21 -8.52 -3.76 -0.24
C ARG A 21 -7.63 -2.54 -0.08
N TYR A 22 -6.41 -2.62 -0.59
CA TYR A 22 -5.47 -1.50 -0.58
C TYR A 22 -5.51 -0.81 -1.95
N PRO A 23 -5.59 0.52 -2.03
CA PRO A 23 -5.47 1.23 -3.29
C PRO A 23 -4.02 1.21 -3.80
N ASP A 24 -3.86 1.41 -5.11
CA ASP A 24 -2.54 1.48 -5.73
C ASP A 24 -1.78 2.74 -5.29
N VAL A 25 -0.45 2.61 -5.11
CA VAL A 25 0.42 3.73 -4.74
C VAL A 25 1.16 4.25 -5.96
N THR A 26 1.06 5.55 -6.23
CA THR A 26 1.75 6.22 -7.34
C THR A 26 2.84 7.14 -6.81
N LEU A 27 4.07 6.94 -7.28
CA LEU A 27 5.22 7.80 -6.96
C LEU A 27 5.72 8.51 -8.23
N LYS A 28 6.10 9.79 -8.08
CA LYS A 28 6.71 10.58 -9.15
C LYS A 28 7.98 11.24 -8.63
N ARG A 29 9.06 11.17 -9.41
CA ARG A 29 10.33 11.84 -9.12
C ARG A 29 10.90 12.43 -10.41
N GLY A 30 11.77 13.43 -10.28
CA GLY A 30 12.58 13.91 -11.39
C GLY A 30 13.64 12.90 -11.82
N LEU A 31 14.36 13.24 -12.89
CA LEU A 31 15.58 12.54 -13.28
C LEU A 31 16.63 12.70 -12.18
N SER A 32 17.26 11.60 -11.81
CA SER A 32 18.32 11.55 -10.82
C SER A 32 19.38 10.56 -11.30
N THR A 33 20.61 10.73 -10.83
CA THR A 33 21.73 9.82 -11.10
C THR A 33 21.56 8.46 -10.43
N ASP A 34 20.78 8.38 -9.35
CA ASP A 34 20.44 7.11 -8.71
C ASP A 34 19.42 6.32 -9.55
N LEU A 35 19.87 5.26 -10.20
CA LEU A 35 19.05 4.42 -11.07
C LEU A 35 18.39 3.24 -10.34
N THR A 36 18.63 3.05 -9.04
CA THR A 36 18.18 1.87 -8.28
C THR A 36 16.69 1.58 -8.46
N LEU A 37 15.83 2.58 -8.23
CA LEU A 37 14.38 2.44 -8.42
C LEU A 37 13.98 2.21 -9.88
N TRP A 38 14.73 2.77 -10.81
CA TRP A 38 14.48 2.61 -12.24
C TRP A 38 14.82 1.19 -12.71
N THR A 39 15.98 0.66 -12.29
CA THR A 39 16.42 -0.71 -12.57
C THR A 39 15.43 -1.72 -12.01
N TRP A 40 15.03 -1.58 -10.74
CA TRP A 40 14.01 -2.44 -10.13
C TRP A 40 12.69 -2.40 -10.92
N ARG A 41 12.21 -1.19 -11.26
CA ARG A 41 11.01 -1.04 -12.10
C ARG A 41 11.18 -1.72 -13.47
N HIS A 42 12.34 -1.55 -14.10
CA HIS A 42 12.63 -2.10 -15.41
C HIS A 42 12.60 -3.64 -15.37
N GLU A 43 13.24 -4.26 -14.38
CA GLU A 43 13.25 -5.72 -14.18
C GLU A 43 11.82 -6.29 -14.03
N VAL A 44 11.00 -5.65 -13.20
CA VAL A 44 9.59 -6.03 -12.99
C VAL A 44 8.78 -5.93 -14.30
N VAL A 45 8.95 -4.84 -15.05
CA VAL A 45 8.27 -4.65 -16.36
C VAL A 45 8.74 -5.66 -17.40
N THR A 46 10.01 -6.05 -17.38
CA THR A 46 10.56 -7.08 -18.30
C THR A 46 10.16 -8.51 -17.93
N GLY A 47 9.40 -8.70 -16.85
CA GLY A 47 8.84 -10.00 -16.46
C GLY A 47 9.59 -10.75 -15.36
N THR A 48 10.64 -10.16 -14.80
CA THR A 48 11.30 -10.71 -13.61
C THR A 48 10.58 -10.20 -12.37
N LEU A 49 9.75 -11.04 -11.74
CA LEU A 49 8.98 -10.69 -10.55
C LEU A 49 9.91 -10.56 -9.32
N MET A 50 10.63 -9.44 -9.21
CA MET A 50 11.37 -9.06 -8.01
C MET A 50 10.50 -8.18 -7.13
N ARG A 51 9.86 -8.80 -6.15
CA ARG A 51 9.09 -8.08 -5.13
C ARG A 51 10.02 -7.43 -4.12
N SER A 52 9.77 -6.16 -3.80
CA SER A 52 10.57 -5.39 -2.85
C SER A 52 9.70 -4.83 -1.73
N THR A 53 10.25 -4.70 -0.53
CA THR A 53 9.57 -3.99 0.56
C THR A 53 9.88 -2.50 0.46
N VAL A 54 8.85 -1.68 0.25
CA VAL A 54 8.99 -0.23 0.13
C VAL A 54 8.60 0.43 1.45
N THR A 55 9.48 1.26 2.00
CA THR A 55 9.20 2.05 3.19
C THR A 55 9.04 3.52 2.83
N ILE A 56 7.89 4.10 3.13
CA ILE A 56 7.62 5.53 2.99
C ILE A 56 7.65 6.15 4.39
N GLY A 57 8.63 7.00 4.67
CA GLY A 57 8.78 7.69 5.94
C GLY A 57 8.49 9.19 5.80
N LEU A 58 7.64 9.72 6.67
CA LEU A 58 7.49 11.17 6.85
C LEU A 58 8.50 11.64 7.90
N ALA A 59 9.55 12.32 7.45
CA ALA A 59 10.52 12.94 8.33
C ALA A 59 10.09 14.34 8.76
N ARG A 60 10.31 14.69 10.03
CA ARG A 60 10.21 16.07 10.51
C ARG A 60 11.50 16.81 10.12
N ARG A 61 11.41 18.12 9.88
CA ARG A 61 12.55 18.97 9.49
C ARG A 61 13.74 18.91 10.46
N ASP A 62 13.49 18.60 11.74
CA ASP A 62 14.46 18.71 12.83
C ASP A 62 14.43 17.49 13.78
N GLY A 63 13.87 16.35 13.35
CA GLY A 63 13.72 15.19 14.24
C GLY A 63 13.48 13.85 13.53
N PRO A 64 13.31 12.76 14.30
CA PRO A 64 13.12 11.42 13.77
C PRO A 64 11.81 11.28 12.97
N VAL A 65 11.74 10.23 12.15
CA VAL A 65 10.57 9.89 11.32
C VAL A 65 9.30 9.87 12.18
N THR A 66 8.33 10.70 11.83
CA THR A 66 7.06 10.88 12.56
C THR A 66 6.03 9.84 12.17
N SER A 67 6.08 9.34 10.94
CA SER A 67 5.17 8.28 10.46
C SER A 67 5.86 7.42 9.41
N ARG A 68 5.62 6.12 9.44
CA ARG A 68 6.21 5.13 8.53
C ARG A 68 5.09 4.26 7.97
N TRP A 69 5.06 4.12 6.65
CA TRP A 69 4.22 3.16 5.93
C TRP A 69 5.13 2.12 5.27
N GLU A 70 4.81 0.86 5.47
CA GLU A 70 5.54 -0.26 4.89
C GLU A 70 4.64 -0.97 3.89
N LEU A 71 5.07 -1.02 2.63
CA LEU A 71 4.43 -1.75 1.56
C LEU A 71 5.21 -3.04 1.37
N PHE A 72 4.64 -4.13 1.86
CA PHE A 72 5.21 -5.46 1.69
C PHE A 72 4.90 -5.98 0.29
N ASN A 73 5.87 -6.69 -0.31
CA ASN A 73 5.70 -7.39 -1.59
C ASN A 73 5.28 -6.49 -2.76
N ALA A 74 5.79 -5.25 -2.79
CA ALA A 74 5.57 -4.31 -3.89
C ALA A 74 6.25 -4.76 -5.18
#